data_AF-A0A4Q4UZI9-F1
#
_entry.id   AF-A0A4Q4UZI9-F1
#
_cell.length_a   1.000
_cell.length_b   1.000
_cell.length_c   1.000
_cell.angle_alpha   90.00
_cell.angle_beta   90.00
_cell.angle_gamma   90.00
#
_symmetry.space_group_name_H-M   'P 1'
#
loop_
_entity.id
_entity.type
_entity.pdbx_description
1 polymer ?
#
loop_
_entity_poly.entity_id
_entity_poly.type
_entity_poly.pdbx_seq_one_letter_code
_entity_poly.pdbx_strand_id
1 'polypeptide(L)'
;MDYPQHTREQEVSMDYASFTQPYQPWQPVDAGESSTQPYQQSLPAATGEANSEDGRKFVRVKVQREKHTIHADKYVFEGADRWKKETFKEDWIRIKYEGKGEWAYYGRRTIYISDIEIE
;
A
#
# COMPACT_ATOMS: atom_id res chain seq x y z
N MET A 1 43.38 26.18 -53.52
CA MET A 1 43.17 27.13 -52.40
C MET A 1 42.84 26.32 -51.17
N ASP A 2 43.53 26.66 -50.09
CA ASP A 2 43.45 26.23 -48.69
C ASP A 2 42.30 25.31 -48.23
N TYR A 3 42.68 24.25 -47.52
CA TYR A 3 42.04 23.91 -46.25
C TYR A 3 42.81 24.67 -45.15
N PRO A 4 42.16 25.22 -44.10
CA PRO A 4 41.85 24.31 -42.98
C PRO A 4 40.73 24.71 -41.98
N GLN A 5 40.45 23.74 -41.10
CA GLN A 5 40.08 23.79 -39.66
C GLN A 5 38.64 24.11 -39.19
N HIS A 6 37.97 23.03 -38.76
CA HIS A 6 37.50 22.77 -37.38
C HIS A 6 36.89 23.91 -36.54
N THR A 7 35.61 23.77 -36.21
CA THR A 7 35.05 23.88 -34.83
C THR A 7 33.70 23.13 -34.86
N ARG A 8 33.58 21.90 -34.32
CA ARG A 8 33.04 21.57 -32.97
C ARG A 8 31.95 22.59 -32.56
N GLU A 9 30.68 22.23 -32.36
CA GLU A 9 30.22 21.46 -31.21
C GLU A 9 28.75 21.03 -31.34
N GLN A 10 28.50 19.83 -30.81
CA GLN A 10 27.31 19.39 -30.07
C GLN A 10 26.06 18.96 -30.84
N GLU A 11 26.09 17.66 -31.11
CA GLU A 11 24.99 16.74 -31.32
C GLU A 11 23.99 16.77 -30.14
N VAL A 12 22.71 16.94 -30.44
CA VAL A 12 21.63 16.42 -29.59
C VAL A 12 20.95 15.31 -30.38
N SER A 13 21.59 14.13 -30.34
CA SER A 13 21.02 12.89 -30.88
C SER A 13 19.96 12.42 -29.89
N MET A 14 18.71 12.43 -30.35
CA MET A 14 17.53 12.05 -29.60
C MET A 14 17.29 10.56 -29.80
N ASP A 15 18.05 9.74 -29.06
CA ASP A 15 17.98 8.29 -29.19
C ASP A 15 16.92 7.71 -28.24
N TYR A 16 15.80 7.33 -28.85
CA TYR A 16 14.82 6.40 -28.30
C TYR A 16 15.49 5.07 -27.98
N ALA A 17 15.77 4.80 -26.70
CA ALA A 17 16.11 3.46 -26.24
C ALA A 17 15.40 3.16 -24.91
N SER A 18 14.42 2.26 -25.04
CA SER A 18 13.74 1.53 -23.99
C SER A 18 14.69 1.06 -22.88
N PHE A 19 14.52 1.58 -21.67
CA PHE A 19 15.04 0.93 -20.46
C PHE A 19 13.91 0.18 -19.77
N THR A 20 13.75 -1.08 -20.16
CA THR A 20 13.20 -2.12 -19.29
C THR A 20 14.07 -2.21 -18.03
N GLN A 21 13.55 -1.80 -16.87
CA GLN A 21 14.16 -2.15 -15.59
C GLN A 21 13.84 -3.63 -15.29
N PRO A 22 14.84 -4.51 -15.16
CA PRO A 22 14.62 -5.83 -14.59
C PRO A 22 14.40 -5.71 -13.08
N TYR A 23 13.30 -6.31 -12.62
CA TYR A 23 13.01 -6.59 -11.21
C TYR A 23 14.20 -7.35 -10.59
N GLN A 24 14.77 -6.83 -9.49
CA GLN A 24 15.67 -7.61 -8.65
C GLN A 24 14.91 -8.12 -7.41
N PRO A 25 14.86 -9.44 -7.16
CA PRO A 25 14.39 -9.96 -5.89
C PRO A 25 15.48 -9.74 -4.82
N TRP A 26 15.14 -9.01 -3.76
CA TRP A 26 15.99 -8.87 -2.58
C TRP A 26 16.09 -10.22 -1.85
N GLN A 27 17.31 -10.74 -1.69
CA GLN A 27 17.63 -11.86 -0.79
C GLN A 27 18.27 -11.33 0.51
N PRO A 28 18.00 -11.97 1.66
CA PRO A 28 18.41 -11.47 2.97
C PRO A 28 19.90 -11.74 3.23
N VAL A 29 20.64 -10.71 3.66
CA VAL A 29 21.99 -10.89 4.20
C VAL A 29 21.90 -11.22 5.69
N ASP A 30 22.40 -12.40 6.03
CA ASP A 30 22.63 -12.90 7.38
C ASP A 30 23.90 -12.24 7.94
N ALA A 31 23.75 -11.49 9.03
CA ALA A 31 24.83 -11.10 9.92
C ALA A 31 24.23 -10.81 11.31
N GLY A 32 24.36 -11.78 12.24
CA GLY A 32 24.16 -11.59 13.68
C GLY A 32 25.10 -10.53 14.25
N GLU A 33 24.86 -9.89 15.39
CA GLU A 33 24.11 -10.31 16.58
C GLU A 33 23.50 -9.10 17.34
N SER A 34 22.28 -9.32 17.88
CA SER A 34 21.73 -8.80 19.17
C SER A 34 21.52 -7.28 19.36
N SER A 35 20.30 -6.73 19.23
CA SER A 35 19.21 -7.01 20.17
C SER A 35 17.84 -7.22 19.52
N THR A 36 17.20 -8.25 20.05
CA THR A 36 16.04 -8.98 19.59
C THR A 36 14.73 -8.25 19.86
N GLN A 37 14.01 -7.89 18.79
CA GLN A 37 12.58 -8.19 18.56
C GLN A 37 12.10 -7.40 17.32
N PRO A 38 12.16 -7.96 16.10
CA PRO A 38 11.08 -7.65 15.19
C PRO A 38 9.85 -8.31 15.82
N TYR A 39 8.89 -7.51 16.27
CA TYR A 39 7.57 -8.08 16.54
C TYR A 39 7.12 -8.72 15.23
N GLN A 40 7.28 -10.04 15.16
CA GLN A 40 6.40 -10.91 14.40
C GLN A 40 5.00 -10.55 14.86
N GLN A 41 4.42 -9.53 14.23
CA GLN A 41 3.00 -9.33 14.29
C GLN A 41 2.45 -10.44 13.42
N SER A 42 2.27 -11.61 14.04
CA SER A 42 1.30 -12.59 13.61
C SER A 42 0.05 -11.80 13.24
N LEU A 43 -0.19 -11.67 11.93
CA LEU A 43 -1.46 -11.20 11.40
C LEU A 43 -2.48 -12.16 12.02
N PRO A 44 -3.39 -11.69 12.90
CA PRO A 44 -4.45 -12.55 13.36
C PRO A 44 -5.19 -12.98 12.09
N ALA A 45 -5.31 -14.29 11.93
CA ALA A 45 -6.23 -14.89 10.98
C ALA A 45 -7.55 -14.11 11.06
N ALA A 46 -8.07 -13.70 9.91
CA ALA A 46 -9.34 -12.98 9.81
C ALA A 46 -10.46 -13.83 10.42
N THR A 47 -10.66 -13.71 11.72
CA THR A 47 -11.70 -14.40 12.47
C THR A 47 -12.95 -13.54 12.40
N GLY A 48 -13.90 -13.98 11.58
CA GLY A 48 -15.25 -13.42 11.56
C GLY A 48 -15.83 -13.35 10.15
N GLU A 49 -16.21 -14.49 9.57
CA GLU A 49 -17.12 -14.52 8.42
C GLU A 49 -18.55 -14.18 8.90
N ALA A 50 -18.80 -12.90 9.16
CA ALA A 50 -20.17 -12.41 9.14
C ALA A 50 -20.53 -12.16 7.67
N ASN A 51 -21.56 -12.84 7.19
CA ASN A 51 -22.11 -12.62 5.86
C ASN A 51 -23.15 -11.49 5.96
N SER A 52 -22.98 -10.41 5.19
CA SER A 52 -23.99 -9.34 5.04
C SER A 52 -25.21 -9.87 4.27
N GLU A 53 -26.39 -9.28 4.48
CA GLU A 53 -27.63 -9.61 3.76
C GLU A 53 -27.50 -9.57 2.23
N ASP A 54 -26.56 -8.78 1.69
CA ASP A 54 -26.22 -8.69 0.25
C ASP A 54 -25.25 -9.78 -0.26
N GLY A 55 -24.93 -10.80 0.54
CA GLY A 55 -23.93 -11.82 0.20
C GLY A 55 -22.48 -11.31 0.17
N ARG A 56 -22.25 -10.07 0.63
CA ARG A 56 -20.91 -9.51 0.85
C ARG A 56 -20.34 -10.06 2.15
N LYS A 57 -19.04 -10.30 2.16
CA LYS A 57 -18.35 -10.78 3.36
C LYS A 57 -17.83 -9.60 4.16
N PHE A 58 -18.05 -9.60 5.47
CA PHE A 58 -17.36 -8.70 6.39
C PHE A 58 -15.98 -9.29 6.72
N VAL A 59 -14.95 -8.46 6.69
CA VAL A 59 -13.58 -8.84 7.05
C VAL A 59 -12.99 -7.76 7.93
N ARG A 60 -12.63 -8.10 9.16
CA ARG A 60 -11.86 -7.20 10.03
C ARG A 60 -10.43 -7.10 9.52
N VAL A 61 -9.93 -5.88 9.33
CA VAL A 61 -8.58 -5.61 8.83
C VAL A 61 -7.81 -4.74 9.82
N LYS A 62 -6.49 -4.98 9.89
CA LYS A 62 -5.58 -4.10 10.60
C LYS A 62 -5.27 -2.90 9.73
N VAL A 63 -5.68 -1.72 10.18
CA VAL A 63 -5.46 -0.45 9.49
C VAL A 63 -4.34 0.30 10.20
N GLN A 64 -3.37 0.76 9.41
CA GLN A 64 -2.26 1.59 9.87
C GLN A 64 -2.51 3.03 9.42
N ARG A 65 -2.51 3.97 10.36
CA ARG A 65 -2.56 5.39 10.07
C ARG A 65 -1.15 5.92 9.82
N GLU A 66 -0.87 6.33 8.60
CA GLU A 66 0.33 7.06 8.22
C GLU A 66 0.05 8.55 8.36
N LYS A 67 0.70 9.18 9.35
CA LYS A 67 0.52 10.60 9.64
C LYS A 67 1.35 11.43 8.67
N HIS A 68 0.70 12.42 8.05
CA HIS A 68 1.39 13.37 7.19
C HIS A 68 1.34 14.78 7.79
N THR A 69 2.44 15.53 7.65
CA THR A 69 2.54 16.90 8.20
C THR A 69 1.95 17.96 7.25
N ILE A 70 1.93 17.66 5.96
CA ILE A 70 1.56 18.60 4.88
C ILE A 70 0.37 18.13 4.04
N HIS A 71 -0.10 16.90 4.28
CA HIS A 71 -1.20 16.25 3.55
C HIS A 71 -2.14 15.56 4.54
N ALA A 72 -3.30 15.14 4.05
CA ALA A 72 -4.21 14.32 4.83
C ALA A 72 -3.53 12.99 5.22
N ASP A 73 -3.88 12.52 6.42
CA ASP A 73 -3.42 11.22 6.89
C ASP A 73 -3.95 10.11 5.99
N LYS A 74 -3.10 9.11 5.77
CA LYS A 74 -3.46 7.91 5.02
C LYS A 74 -3.75 6.76 5.96
N TYR A 75 -4.67 5.91 5.54
CA TYR A 75 -5.05 4.68 6.21
C TYR A 75 -4.73 3.52 5.28
N VAL A 76 -3.77 2.70 5.69
CA VAL A 76 -3.24 1.59 4.89
C VAL A 76 -3.60 0.26 5.53
N PHE A 77 -4.16 -0.66 4.74
CA PHE A 77 -4.49 -2.00 5.22
C PHE A 77 -4.27 -3.06 4.14
N GLU A 78 -4.12 -4.32 4.55
CA GLU A 78 -4.05 -5.45 3.62
C GLU A 78 -5.45 -5.98 3.32
N GLY A 79 -5.83 -5.98 2.04
CA GLY A 79 -7.10 -6.53 1.57
C GLY A 79 -7.12 -8.06 1.57
N ALA A 80 -8.30 -8.64 1.36
CA ALA A 80 -8.48 -10.09 1.23
C ALA A 80 -7.71 -10.71 0.04
N ASP A 81 -7.32 -9.88 -0.92
CA ASP A 81 -6.47 -10.19 -2.07
C ASP A 81 -4.96 -10.16 -1.75
N ARG A 82 -4.58 -9.84 -0.49
CA ARG A 82 -3.19 -9.59 -0.04
C ARG A 82 -2.53 -8.37 -0.68
N TRP A 83 -3.32 -7.49 -1.29
CA TRP A 83 -2.83 -6.21 -1.78
C TRP A 83 -3.04 -5.14 -0.72
N LYS A 84 -2.01 -4.32 -0.51
CA LYS A 84 -2.13 -3.13 0.34
C LYS A 84 -3.03 -2.11 -0.34
N LYS A 85 -3.97 -1.56 0.41
CA LYS A 85 -4.87 -0.48 -0.01
C LYS A 85 -4.52 0.75 0.78
N GLU A 86 -4.24 1.82 0.08
CA GLU A 86 -4.10 3.16 0.65
C GLU A 86 -5.44 3.87 0.52
N THR A 87 -5.95 4.39 1.62
CA THR A 87 -7.24 5.07 1.71
C THR A 87 -7.11 6.33 2.54
N PHE A 88 -8.10 7.20 2.46
CA PHE A 88 -8.24 8.40 3.29
C PHE A 88 -9.48 8.25 4.16
N LYS A 89 -9.61 9.08 5.19
CA LYS A 89 -10.79 9.09 6.08
C LYS A 89 -12.11 9.08 5.30
N GLU A 90 -12.18 9.82 4.21
CA GLU A 90 -13.36 10.02 3.37
C GLU A 90 -13.83 8.73 2.67
N ASP A 91 -12.94 7.75 2.49
CA ASP A 91 -13.26 6.44 1.92
C ASP A 91 -13.96 5.51 2.91
N TRP A 92 -13.91 5.83 4.21
CA TRP A 92 -14.50 5.04 5.28
C TRP A 92 -15.86 5.59 5.66
N ILE A 93 -16.82 4.70 5.90
CA ILE A 93 -18.15 5.06 6.37
C ILE A 93 -18.46 4.36 7.69
N ARG A 94 -19.18 5.03 8.58
CA ARG A 94 -19.67 4.41 9.82
C ARG A 94 -20.88 3.53 9.51
N ILE A 95 -20.78 2.25 9.87
CA ILE A 95 -21.87 1.28 9.76
C ILE A 95 -22.21 0.71 11.13
N LYS A 96 -23.36 0.05 11.22
CA LYS A 96 -23.71 -0.75 12.40
C LYS A 96 -23.31 -2.20 12.16
N TYR A 97 -22.28 -2.68 12.85
CA TYR A 97 -21.77 -4.05 12.77
C TYR A 97 -21.72 -4.65 14.18
N GLU A 98 -22.29 -5.85 14.37
CA GLU A 98 -22.40 -6.51 15.68
C GLU A 98 -23.01 -5.61 16.80
N GLY A 99 -23.96 -4.75 16.42
CA GLY A 99 -24.62 -3.81 17.33
C GLY A 99 -23.80 -2.56 17.68
N LYS A 100 -22.55 -2.45 17.18
CA LYS A 100 -21.65 -1.32 17.40
C LYS A 100 -21.50 -0.46 16.15
N GLY A 101 -21.19 0.81 16.33
CA GLY A 101 -20.80 1.71 15.24
C GLY A 101 -19.35 1.46 14.89
N GLU A 102 -19.08 0.88 13.73
CA GLU A 102 -17.73 0.53 13.27
C GLU A 102 -17.43 1.27 11.96
N TRP A 103 -16.16 1.55 11.68
CA TRP A 103 -15.74 2.14 10.41
C TRP A 103 -15.53 1.05 9.37
N ALA A 104 -16.08 1.26 8.18
CA ALA A 104 -16.05 0.29 7.11
C ALA A 104 -15.64 0.90 5.77
N TYR A 105 -14.78 0.18 5.06
CA TYR A 105 -14.42 0.46 3.67
C TYR A 105 -15.11 -0.55 2.74
N TYR A 106 -15.80 -0.04 1.72
CA TYR A 106 -16.60 -0.84 0.80
C TYR A 106 -15.76 -1.30 -0.39
N GLY A 107 -15.26 -2.52 -0.32
CA GLY A 107 -14.68 -3.20 -1.46
C GLY A 107 -15.73 -3.78 -2.41
N ARG A 108 -15.27 -4.30 -3.54
CA ARG A 108 -16.13 -4.85 -4.60
C ARG A 108 -17.03 -6.01 -4.15
N ARG A 109 -16.52 -6.88 -3.27
CA ARG A 109 -17.23 -8.08 -2.75
C ARG A 109 -17.10 -8.24 -1.24
N THR A 110 -16.33 -7.37 -0.62
CA THR A 110 -15.92 -7.48 0.78
C THR A 110 -16.08 -6.12 1.41
N ILE A 111 -16.67 -6.09 2.60
CA ILE A 111 -16.74 -4.91 3.43
C ILE A 111 -15.65 -5.08 4.50
N TYR A 112 -14.69 -4.17 4.48
CA TYR A 112 -13.56 -4.21 5.40
C TYR A 112 -13.87 -3.37 6.62
N ILE A 113 -13.81 -3.97 7.81
CA ILE A 113 -14.05 -3.29 9.08
C ILE A 113 -12.70 -2.92 9.69
N SER A 114 -12.48 -1.65 10.00
CA SER A 114 -11.22 -1.22 10.63
C SER A 114 -11.10 -1.74 12.06
N ASP A 115 -9.87 -1.94 12.53
CA ASP A 115 -9.58 -2.23 13.94
C ASP A 115 -9.31 -0.97 14.78
N ILE A 116 -9.07 0.16 14.13
CA ILE A 116 -8.87 1.47 14.75
C ILE A 116 -10.01 2.43 14.40
N GLU A 117 -10.10 3.54 15.15
CA GLU A 117 -10.91 4.66 14.72
C GLU A 117 -10.24 5.43 13.57
N ILE A 118 -11.07 5.83 12.61
CA ILE A 118 -10.66 6.64 11.46
C ILE A 118 -11.03 8.10 11.77
N GLU A 119 -10.03 8.98 11.84
CA GLU A 119 -10.14 10.38 12.27
C GLU A 119 -9.65 11.38 11.21
#